data_AF-A0A2N3XZ57-F1
#
_entry.id   AF-A0A2N3XZ57-F1
#
_cell.length_a   1.000
_cell.length_b   1.000
_cell.length_c   1.000
_cell.angle_alpha   90.00
_cell.angle_beta   90.00
_cell.angle_gamma   90.00
#
_symmetry.space_group_name_H-M   'P 1'
#
loop_
_entity.id
_entity.type
_entity.pdbx_description
1 polymer ?
#
loop_
_entity_poly.entity_id
_entity_poly.type
_entity_poly.pdbx_seq_one_letter_code
_entity_poly.pdbx_strand_id
1 'polypeptide(L)'
;MGEWDEVKKAVEFAGRLNPITASREYADVTAKALPSIKEYGVRAAEAKRTVEGAKGELAQMASSGASRSDELLNVGISGLGFFDAFLPLYNDWTKAGLDLERDIYGQYRKFFGIDFGAFRHDVGTVQGSYSAMQNTYAEVDSEFRALVETWSGDAAVAATNHISKFLEAGHAFQEGVNTFGRNVEHHVSAMESIIRLCAQSALELFSVDCAGQVPPTVQQHIKMARHQSGVAMYDAVGAVTDGFGDIVKGAASYVPVVGEYADGAVDMLTEAANLAKKLLDEKFVPAFESKLTKFNEIVCAKTEEDLRSLWDEFIGAAECVPDNPFADVPPLFST
;
A
#
# COMPACT_ATOMS: atom_id res chain seq x y z
N MET A 1 3.46 30.97 -11.10
CA MET A 1 4.25 32.23 -11.24
C MET A 1 3.80 33.34 -10.28
N GLY A 2 2.70 33.21 -9.52
CA GLY A 2 2.23 34.26 -8.59
C GLY A 2 2.89 34.25 -7.19
N GLU A 3 3.18 33.07 -6.61
CA GLU A 3 3.76 32.94 -5.25
C GLU A 3 5.15 33.59 -5.12
N TRP A 4 6.00 33.50 -6.15
CA TRP A 4 7.35 34.05 -6.12
C TRP A 4 7.39 35.58 -6.10
N ASP A 5 6.33 36.23 -6.59
CA ASP A 5 6.23 37.69 -6.62
C ASP A 5 5.77 38.26 -5.27
N GLU A 6 5.04 37.48 -4.48
CA GLU A 6 4.62 37.86 -3.12
C GLU A 6 5.76 37.70 -2.11
N VAL A 7 6.52 36.61 -2.20
CA VAL A 7 7.75 36.41 -1.40
C VAL A 7 8.75 37.56 -1.63
N LYS A 8 8.89 38.01 -2.89
CA LYS A 8 9.79 39.11 -3.24
C LYS A 8 9.33 40.46 -2.63
N LYS A 9 8.02 40.72 -2.62
CA LYS A 9 7.44 41.93 -2.01
C LYS A 9 7.56 41.93 -0.48
N ALA A 10 7.41 40.77 0.16
CA ALA A 10 7.59 40.62 1.60
C ALA A 10 9.04 40.89 2.03
N VAL A 11 10.01 40.40 1.26
CA VAL A 11 11.45 40.66 1.47
C VAL A 11 11.79 42.15 1.27
N GLU A 12 11.23 42.79 0.23
CA GLU A 12 11.42 44.24 -0.02
C GLU A 12 10.79 45.12 1.06
N PHE A 13 9.67 44.69 1.64
CA PHE A 13 9.00 45.39 2.74
C PHE A 13 9.77 45.26 4.06
N ALA A 14 10.29 44.07 4.37
CA ALA A 14 11.12 43.83 5.56
C ALA A 14 12.44 44.62 5.52
N GLY A 15 13.03 44.79 4.34
CA GLY A 15 14.23 45.62 4.14
C GLY A 15 14.04 47.11 4.45
N ARG A 16 12.79 47.61 4.55
CA ARG A 16 12.48 49.01 4.84
C ARG A 16 12.36 49.34 6.34
N LEU A 17 12.26 48.35 7.23
CA LEU A 17 11.88 48.60 8.63
C LEU A 17 13.04 48.68 9.65
N ASN A 18 14.25 48.19 9.35
CA ASN A 18 15.47 48.53 10.12
C ASN A 18 16.75 48.09 9.37
N PRO A 19 17.55 48.99 8.78
CA PRO A 19 18.41 48.63 7.65
C PRO A 19 19.71 47.87 7.96
N ILE A 20 20.23 47.84 9.20
CA ILE A 20 21.66 47.47 9.42
C ILE A 20 21.87 46.14 10.15
N THR A 21 21.06 45.78 11.14
CA THR A 21 21.26 44.54 11.94
C THR A 21 20.27 43.44 11.57
N ALA A 22 18.99 43.79 11.39
CA ALA A 22 17.97 42.85 10.93
C ALA A 22 18.26 42.36 9.50
N SER A 23 18.64 43.24 8.55
CA SER A 23 18.83 42.85 7.14
C SER A 23 19.93 41.80 6.92
N ARG A 24 20.95 41.73 7.79
CA ARG A 24 22.08 40.82 7.65
C ARG A 24 21.80 39.42 8.22
N GLU A 25 21.10 39.34 9.35
CA GLU A 25 20.62 38.07 9.90
C GLU A 25 19.47 37.49 9.08
N TYR A 26 18.53 38.33 8.63
CA TYR A 26 17.48 37.92 7.69
C TYR A 26 18.09 37.38 6.40
N ALA A 27 19.00 38.10 5.75
CA ALA A 27 19.62 37.65 4.50
C ALA A 27 20.38 36.31 4.66
N ASP A 28 21.04 36.07 5.79
CA ASP A 28 21.78 34.82 6.04
C ASP A 28 20.85 33.62 6.30
N VAL A 29 19.69 33.84 6.94
CA VAL A 29 18.70 32.78 7.20
C VAL A 29 17.84 32.51 5.96
N THR A 30 17.39 33.52 5.22
CA THR A 30 16.72 33.31 3.92
C THR A 30 17.67 32.59 2.97
N ALA A 31 18.96 32.95 2.96
CA ALA A 31 19.97 32.25 2.18
C ALA A 31 20.20 30.78 2.61
N LYS A 32 19.89 30.39 3.85
CA LYS A 32 19.99 29.00 4.34
C LYS A 32 18.71 28.19 4.16
N ALA A 33 17.54 28.80 4.29
CA ALA A 33 16.24 28.13 4.14
C ALA A 33 15.86 27.90 2.66
N LEU A 34 16.11 28.89 1.78
CA LEU A 34 15.78 28.80 0.35
C LEU A 34 16.40 27.58 -0.36
N PRO A 35 17.70 27.27 -0.15
CA PRO A 35 18.33 26.09 -0.74
C PRO A 35 17.65 24.79 -0.29
N SER A 36 17.32 24.66 1.00
CA SER A 36 16.69 23.45 1.54
C SER A 36 15.27 23.22 0.98
N ILE A 37 14.50 24.30 0.77
CA ILE A 37 13.17 24.24 0.15
C ILE A 37 13.28 23.92 -1.33
N LYS A 38 14.24 24.51 -2.04
CA LYS A 38 14.49 24.23 -3.47
C LYS A 38 14.92 22.78 -3.69
N GLU A 39 15.86 22.28 -2.88
CA GLU A 39 16.29 20.87 -2.90
C GLU A 39 15.15 19.92 -2.55
N TYR A 40 14.28 20.29 -1.59
CA TYR A 40 13.07 19.53 -1.31
C TYR A 40 12.14 19.49 -2.53
N GLY A 41 11.90 20.63 -3.18
CA GLY A 41 11.05 20.70 -4.37
C GLY A 41 11.53 19.81 -5.52
N VAL A 42 12.84 19.75 -5.75
CA VAL A 42 13.43 18.84 -6.76
C VAL A 42 13.18 17.38 -6.39
N ARG A 43 13.50 16.98 -5.15
CA ARG A 43 13.28 15.60 -4.68
C ARG A 43 11.80 15.21 -4.68
N ALA A 44 10.91 16.12 -4.28
CA ALA A 44 9.46 15.92 -4.29
C ALA A 44 8.92 15.74 -5.72
N ALA A 45 9.46 16.49 -6.69
CA ALA A 45 9.11 16.32 -8.10
C ALA A 45 9.59 14.97 -8.66
N GLU A 46 10.79 14.52 -8.28
CA GLU A 46 11.32 13.21 -8.66
C GLU A 46 10.53 12.06 -8.03
N ALA A 47 10.20 12.14 -6.74
CA ALA A 47 9.37 11.17 -6.05
C ALA A 47 7.97 11.08 -6.70
N LYS A 48 7.36 12.24 -7.01
CA LYS A 48 6.08 12.27 -7.73
C LYS A 48 6.17 11.60 -9.10
N ARG A 49 7.22 11.89 -9.90
CA ARG A 49 7.42 11.21 -11.20
C ARG A 49 7.59 9.70 -11.02
N THR A 50 8.30 9.27 -9.98
CA THR A 50 8.50 7.85 -9.67
C THR A 50 7.17 7.16 -9.37
N VAL A 51 6.32 7.77 -8.53
CA VAL A 51 4.99 7.22 -8.18
C VAL A 51 4.06 7.20 -9.40
N GLU A 52 4.06 8.24 -10.23
CA GLU A 52 3.26 8.24 -11.47
C GLU A 52 3.76 7.19 -12.48
N GLY A 53 5.08 7.00 -12.58
CA GLY A 53 5.67 5.90 -13.36
C GLY A 53 5.23 4.52 -12.84
N ALA A 54 5.31 4.32 -11.53
CA ALA A 54 4.89 3.09 -10.86
C ALA A 54 3.39 2.79 -11.06
N LYS A 55 2.51 3.80 -11.03
CA LYS A 55 1.09 3.62 -11.38
C LYS A 55 0.91 3.12 -12.82
N GLY A 56 1.69 3.67 -13.76
CA GLY A 56 1.68 3.23 -15.15
C GLY A 56 2.15 1.79 -15.32
N GLU A 57 3.23 1.41 -14.63
CA GLU A 57 3.76 0.05 -14.61
C GLU A 57 2.75 -0.94 -14.03
N LEU A 58 2.15 -0.63 -12.87
CA LEU A 58 1.14 -1.47 -12.23
C LEU A 58 -0.10 -1.68 -13.13
N ALA A 59 -0.51 -0.63 -13.86
CA ALA A 59 -1.60 -0.72 -14.82
C ALA A 59 -1.27 -1.62 -16.02
N GLN A 60 -0.01 -1.63 -16.48
CA GLN A 60 0.43 -2.57 -17.53
C GLN A 60 0.43 -4.01 -17.04
N MET A 61 0.92 -4.25 -15.81
CA MET A 61 0.93 -5.57 -15.19
C MET A 61 -0.47 -6.15 -15.02
N ALA A 62 -1.51 -5.32 -14.90
CA ALA A 62 -2.89 -5.79 -14.85
C ALA A 62 -3.32 -6.56 -16.11
N SER A 63 -2.65 -6.32 -17.25
CA SER A 63 -2.94 -6.99 -18.53
C SER A 63 -2.05 -8.21 -18.79
N SER A 64 -0.80 -8.21 -18.35
CA SER A 64 0.14 -9.32 -18.57
C SER A 64 0.12 -10.37 -17.46
N GLY A 65 -0.41 -10.01 -16.28
CA GLY A 65 -0.27 -10.79 -15.06
C GLY A 65 1.12 -10.68 -14.43
N ALA A 66 1.19 -10.88 -13.12
CA ALA A 66 2.43 -11.02 -12.35
C ALA A 66 2.73 -12.49 -12.06
N SER A 67 4.01 -12.87 -12.02
CA SER A 67 4.38 -14.22 -11.59
C SER A 67 4.44 -14.34 -10.08
N ARG A 68 4.75 -13.25 -9.37
CA ARG A 68 4.87 -13.22 -7.91
C ARG A 68 4.27 -11.97 -7.30
N SER A 69 3.84 -12.03 -6.04
CA SER A 69 3.36 -10.85 -5.31
C SER A 69 4.43 -9.78 -5.15
N ASP A 70 5.70 -10.20 -5.05
CA ASP A 70 6.87 -9.33 -4.95
C ASP A 70 6.93 -8.31 -6.10
N GLU A 71 6.60 -8.71 -7.33
CA GLU A 71 6.64 -7.84 -8.51
C GLU A 71 5.65 -6.68 -8.37
N LEU A 72 4.42 -6.98 -7.94
CA LEU A 72 3.36 -5.98 -7.74
C LEU A 72 3.66 -5.06 -6.56
N LEU A 73 4.11 -5.62 -5.43
CA LEU A 73 4.33 -4.86 -4.20
C LEU A 73 5.60 -4.00 -4.28
N ASN A 74 6.63 -4.43 -5.01
CA ASN A 74 7.80 -3.58 -5.27
C ASN A 74 7.44 -2.32 -6.06
N VAL A 75 6.47 -2.39 -6.97
CA VAL A 75 5.96 -1.19 -7.67
C VAL A 75 5.24 -0.27 -6.67
N GLY A 76 4.41 -0.86 -5.80
CA GLY A 76 3.63 -0.14 -4.80
C GLY A 76 4.44 0.56 -3.70
N ILE A 77 5.66 0.07 -3.40
CA ILE A 77 6.48 0.54 -2.28
C ILE A 77 6.82 2.03 -2.35
N SER A 78 6.90 2.60 -3.56
CA SER A 78 7.21 4.03 -3.76
C SER A 78 6.13 4.94 -3.18
N GLY A 79 4.90 4.43 -3.06
CA GLY A 79 3.78 5.10 -2.42
C GLY A 79 3.99 5.38 -0.93
N LEU A 80 4.75 4.53 -0.26
CA LEU A 80 5.02 4.62 1.17
C LEU A 80 6.05 5.70 1.52
N GLY A 81 6.66 6.35 0.53
CA GLY A 81 7.63 7.43 0.72
C GLY A 81 7.09 8.65 1.49
N PHE A 82 5.77 8.78 1.63
CA PHE A 82 5.16 9.73 2.57
C PHE A 82 5.65 9.49 4.02
N PHE A 83 5.70 8.23 4.45
CA PHE A 83 6.09 7.89 5.81
C PHE A 83 7.58 8.13 6.06
N ASP A 84 8.45 7.92 5.06
CA ASP A 84 9.88 8.26 5.16
C ASP A 84 10.09 9.73 5.55
N ALA A 85 9.29 10.62 4.94
CA ALA A 85 9.43 12.07 5.11
C ALA A 85 8.79 12.58 6.41
N PHE A 86 7.61 12.06 6.77
CA PHE A 86 6.80 12.64 7.84
C PHE A 86 6.80 11.84 9.16
N LEU A 87 7.07 10.53 9.13
CA LEU A 87 7.07 9.71 10.35
C LEU A 87 8.13 10.17 11.37
N PRO A 88 9.37 10.53 10.98
CA PRO A 88 10.34 11.09 11.93
C PRO A 88 9.86 12.40 12.59
N LEU A 89 9.17 13.26 11.84
CA LEU A 89 8.63 14.53 12.34
C LEU A 89 7.44 14.30 13.27
N TYR A 90 6.57 13.36 12.92
CA TYR A 90 5.46 12.92 13.78
C TYR A 90 5.99 12.39 15.10
N ASN A 91 6.92 11.42 15.07
CA ASN A 91 7.55 10.88 16.26
C ASN A 91 8.28 11.93 17.08
N ASP A 92 8.95 12.88 16.41
CA ASP A 92 9.59 13.95 17.15
C ASP A 92 8.54 14.72 17.94
N TRP A 93 7.47 15.20 17.30
CA TRP A 93 6.43 15.98 17.96
C TRP A 93 5.65 15.21 19.02
N THR A 94 5.08 14.04 18.68
CA THR A 94 4.12 13.30 19.52
C THR A 94 4.77 12.32 20.49
N LYS A 95 6.05 11.97 20.28
CA LYS A 95 6.77 10.92 21.02
C LYS A 95 6.14 9.53 20.89
N ALA A 96 5.39 9.26 19.80
CA ALA A 96 4.71 7.99 19.57
C ALA A 96 5.65 6.77 19.44
N GLY A 97 6.89 6.97 18.97
CA GLY A 97 7.88 5.89 18.87
C GLY A 97 7.57 4.85 17.80
N LEU A 98 6.88 5.25 16.72
CA LEU A 98 6.66 4.41 15.55
C LEU A 98 7.99 4.11 14.86
N ASP A 99 8.15 2.89 14.36
CA ASP A 99 9.34 2.47 13.62
C ASP A 99 8.98 2.22 12.17
N LEU A 100 9.72 2.86 11.26
CA LEU A 100 9.42 2.84 9.83
C LEU A 100 9.53 1.43 9.23
N GLU A 101 10.53 0.65 9.64
CA GLU A 101 10.72 -0.71 9.14
C GLU A 101 9.74 -1.71 9.77
N ARG A 102 9.42 -1.58 11.06
CA ARG A 102 8.50 -2.50 11.75
C ARG A 102 7.04 -2.21 11.45
N ASP A 103 6.65 -0.93 11.51
CA ASP A 103 5.25 -0.51 11.55
C ASP A 103 4.72 -0.13 10.16
N ILE A 104 5.59 0.21 9.20
CA ILE A 104 5.19 0.52 7.82
C ILE A 104 5.69 -0.57 6.86
N TYR A 105 6.99 -0.62 6.58
CA TYR A 105 7.50 -1.54 5.56
C TYR A 105 7.32 -3.01 5.93
N GLY A 106 7.51 -3.36 7.19
CA GLY A 106 7.37 -4.73 7.69
C GLY A 106 5.94 -5.23 7.57
N GLN A 107 4.94 -4.38 7.84
CA GLN A 107 3.53 -4.74 7.65
C GLN A 107 3.21 -4.94 6.18
N TYR A 108 3.67 -4.03 5.32
CA TYR A 108 3.47 -4.14 3.87
C TYR A 108 4.17 -5.37 3.27
N ARG A 109 5.38 -5.69 3.73
CA ARG A 109 6.16 -6.83 3.24
C ARG A 109 5.64 -8.20 3.68
N LYS A 110 4.67 -8.27 4.60
CA LYS A 110 4.02 -9.55 4.97
C LYS A 110 3.35 -10.25 3.78
N PHE A 111 2.98 -9.48 2.75
CA PHE A 111 2.30 -10.00 1.57
C PHE A 111 3.27 -10.41 0.44
N PHE A 112 4.58 -10.30 0.65
CA PHE A 112 5.60 -10.77 -0.29
C PHE A 112 5.71 -12.30 -0.26
N GLY A 113 6.23 -12.87 -1.35
CA GLY A 113 6.56 -14.28 -1.40
C GLY A 113 5.49 -15.20 -2.00
N ILE A 114 4.32 -14.69 -2.37
CA ILE A 114 3.27 -15.49 -3.01
C ILE A 114 3.68 -15.76 -4.46
N ASP A 115 3.78 -17.03 -4.83
CA ASP A 115 4.21 -17.46 -6.17
C ASP A 115 2.98 -17.84 -7.02
N PHE A 116 2.39 -16.85 -7.68
CA PHE A 116 1.26 -17.06 -8.59
C PHE A 116 1.64 -17.97 -9.77
N GLY A 117 2.89 -17.88 -10.24
CA GLY A 117 3.43 -18.72 -11.30
C GLY A 117 3.41 -20.21 -10.94
N ALA A 118 3.85 -20.55 -9.73
CA ALA A 118 3.81 -21.92 -9.22
C ALA A 118 2.38 -22.47 -9.19
N PHE A 119 1.42 -21.71 -8.66
CA PHE A 119 0.03 -22.18 -8.65
C PHE A 119 -0.56 -22.34 -10.07
N ARG A 120 -0.26 -21.43 -11.00
CA ARG A 120 -0.70 -21.58 -12.39
C ARG A 120 -0.07 -22.80 -13.06
N HIS A 121 1.18 -23.12 -12.72
CA HIS A 121 1.84 -24.36 -13.17
C HIS A 121 1.15 -25.60 -12.61
N ASP A 122 0.78 -25.59 -11.33
CA ASP A 122 0.06 -26.69 -10.69
C ASP A 122 -1.33 -26.89 -11.31
N VAL A 123 -2.05 -25.81 -11.61
CA VAL A 123 -3.31 -25.85 -12.40
C VAL A 123 -3.10 -26.58 -13.73
N GLY A 124 -2.04 -26.23 -14.47
CA GLY A 124 -1.71 -26.91 -15.72
C GLY A 124 -1.44 -28.41 -15.54
N THR A 125 -0.78 -28.79 -14.45
CA THR A 125 -0.51 -30.19 -14.10
C THR A 125 -1.80 -30.95 -13.76
N VAL A 126 -2.71 -30.32 -13.01
CA VAL A 126 -4.03 -30.87 -12.67
C VAL A 126 -4.89 -31.06 -13.94
N GLN A 127 -4.93 -30.06 -14.82
CA GLN A 127 -5.66 -30.14 -16.09
C GLN A 127 -5.09 -31.24 -17.00
N GLY A 128 -3.76 -31.37 -17.07
CA GLY A 128 -3.11 -32.46 -17.80
C GLY A 128 -3.50 -33.84 -17.26
N SER A 129 -3.56 -33.98 -15.94
CA SER A 129 -4.00 -35.22 -15.28
C SER A 129 -5.47 -35.52 -15.56
N TYR A 130 -6.34 -34.51 -15.54
CA TYR A 130 -7.74 -34.62 -15.94
C TYR A 130 -7.90 -35.18 -17.36
N SER A 131 -7.18 -34.61 -18.34
CA SER A 131 -7.23 -35.08 -19.73
C SER A 131 -6.72 -36.52 -19.88
N ALA A 132 -5.66 -36.89 -19.16
CA ALA A 132 -5.15 -38.26 -19.18
C ALA A 132 -6.16 -39.28 -18.61
N MET A 133 -6.83 -38.93 -17.50
CA MET A 133 -7.92 -39.75 -16.93
C MET A 133 -9.08 -39.90 -17.90
N GLN A 134 -9.50 -38.80 -18.55
CA GLN A 134 -10.59 -38.82 -19.52
C GLN A 134 -10.32 -39.82 -20.66
N ASN A 135 -9.11 -39.78 -21.21
CA ASN A 135 -8.71 -40.71 -22.28
C ASN A 135 -8.68 -42.16 -21.78
N THR A 136 -8.11 -42.39 -20.59
CA THR A 136 -8.03 -43.73 -20.00
C THR A 136 -9.43 -44.33 -19.76
N TYR A 137 -10.37 -43.56 -19.21
CA TYR A 137 -11.73 -44.06 -19.00
C TYR A 137 -12.48 -44.33 -20.31
N ALA A 138 -12.27 -43.50 -21.33
CA ALA A 138 -12.84 -43.73 -22.66
C ALA A 138 -12.29 -45.01 -23.32
N GLU A 139 -10.98 -45.26 -23.17
CA GLU A 139 -10.34 -46.50 -23.63
C GLU A 139 -10.89 -47.72 -22.89
N VAL A 140 -10.96 -47.68 -21.56
CA VAL A 140 -11.51 -48.78 -20.74
C VAL A 140 -12.97 -49.08 -21.10
N ASP A 141 -13.83 -48.07 -21.21
CA ASP A 141 -15.24 -48.26 -21.62
C ASP A 141 -15.33 -48.88 -23.03
N SER A 142 -14.53 -48.38 -23.98
CA SER A 142 -14.51 -48.90 -25.35
C SER A 142 -14.05 -50.35 -25.42
N GLU A 143 -12.92 -50.69 -24.78
CA GLU A 143 -12.38 -52.05 -24.77
C GLU A 143 -13.32 -53.02 -24.04
N PHE A 144 -13.91 -52.59 -22.92
CA PHE A 144 -14.83 -53.41 -22.16
C PHE A 144 -16.12 -53.71 -22.95
N ARG A 145 -16.68 -52.73 -23.65
CA ARG A 145 -17.84 -52.95 -24.53
C ARG A 145 -17.54 -53.96 -25.62
N ALA A 146 -16.38 -53.87 -26.26
CA ALA A 146 -15.95 -54.84 -27.28
C ALA A 146 -15.81 -56.26 -26.70
N LEU A 147 -15.35 -56.40 -25.46
CA LEU A 147 -15.27 -57.68 -24.77
C LEU A 147 -16.65 -58.28 -24.49
N VAL A 148 -17.58 -57.49 -23.92
CA VAL A 148 -18.92 -57.95 -23.52
C VAL A 148 -19.77 -58.39 -24.72
N GLU A 149 -19.50 -57.91 -25.94
CA GLU A 149 -20.16 -58.40 -27.16
C GLU A 149 -19.94 -59.91 -27.41
N THR A 150 -18.83 -60.46 -26.92
CA THR A 150 -18.46 -61.87 -27.12
C THR A 150 -18.50 -62.70 -25.84
N TRP A 151 -18.61 -62.05 -24.67
CA TRP A 151 -18.57 -62.68 -23.37
C TRP A 151 -19.94 -62.69 -22.68
N SER A 152 -20.42 -63.87 -22.31
CA SER A 152 -21.73 -64.05 -21.66
C SER A 152 -21.66 -64.98 -20.44
N GLY A 153 -22.73 -64.97 -19.64
CA GLY A 153 -22.86 -65.74 -18.39
C GLY A 153 -22.74 -64.87 -17.14
N ASP A 154 -22.90 -65.47 -15.97
CA ASP A 154 -22.96 -64.76 -14.68
C ASP A 154 -21.69 -63.93 -14.40
N ALA A 155 -20.52 -64.44 -14.82
CA ALA A 155 -19.26 -63.72 -14.69
C ALA A 155 -19.21 -62.44 -15.54
N ALA A 156 -19.77 -62.46 -16.74
CA ALA A 156 -19.88 -61.28 -17.60
C ALA A 156 -20.80 -60.22 -16.97
N VAL A 157 -21.90 -60.64 -16.35
CA VAL A 157 -22.81 -59.76 -15.60
C VAL A 157 -22.12 -59.12 -14.39
N ALA A 158 -21.40 -59.92 -13.60
CA ALA A 158 -20.66 -59.42 -12.44
C ALA A 158 -19.57 -58.41 -12.83
N ALA A 159 -18.80 -58.70 -13.87
CA ALA A 159 -17.79 -57.79 -14.41
C ALA A 159 -18.42 -56.51 -14.97
N THR A 160 -19.55 -56.61 -15.67
CA THR A 160 -20.28 -55.44 -16.18
C THR A 160 -20.72 -54.52 -15.05
N ASN A 161 -21.26 -55.09 -13.97
CA ASN A 161 -21.66 -54.33 -12.79
C ASN A 161 -20.44 -53.67 -12.10
N HIS A 162 -19.32 -54.38 -12.00
CA HIS A 162 -18.09 -53.84 -11.42
C HIS A 162 -17.54 -52.68 -12.25
N ILE A 163 -17.35 -52.89 -13.56
CA ILE A 163 -16.81 -51.86 -14.46
C ILE A 163 -17.74 -50.65 -14.54
N SER A 164 -19.06 -50.84 -14.56
CA SER A 164 -20.00 -49.70 -14.55
C SER A 164 -19.81 -48.82 -13.31
N LYS A 165 -19.69 -49.42 -12.12
CA LYS A 165 -19.44 -48.69 -10.87
C LYS A 165 -18.05 -48.06 -10.82
N PHE A 166 -17.04 -48.76 -11.34
CA PHE A 166 -15.69 -48.23 -11.45
C PHE A 166 -15.65 -46.98 -12.36
N LEU A 167 -16.29 -47.04 -13.53
CA LEU A 167 -16.38 -45.90 -14.45
C LEU A 167 -17.20 -44.75 -13.86
N GLU A 168 -18.31 -45.04 -13.16
CA GLU A 168 -19.12 -44.03 -12.46
C GLU A 168 -18.29 -43.28 -11.40
N ALA A 169 -17.60 -44.02 -10.53
CA ALA A 169 -16.68 -43.46 -9.54
C ALA A 169 -15.53 -42.68 -10.18
N GLY A 170 -14.97 -43.22 -11.27
CA GLY A 170 -13.89 -42.60 -12.03
C GLY A 170 -14.30 -41.26 -12.65
N HIS A 171 -15.49 -41.18 -13.24
CA HIS A 171 -16.05 -39.95 -13.78
C HIS A 171 -16.35 -38.92 -12.69
N ALA A 172 -16.90 -39.34 -11.55
CA ALA A 172 -17.13 -38.44 -10.41
C ALA A 172 -15.81 -37.84 -9.90
N PHE A 173 -14.76 -38.67 -9.75
CA PHE A 173 -13.43 -38.20 -9.39
C PHE A 173 -12.85 -37.25 -10.42
N GLN A 174 -12.95 -37.60 -11.70
CA GLN A 174 -12.47 -36.78 -12.81
C GLN A 174 -13.12 -35.38 -12.79
N GLU A 175 -14.43 -35.30 -12.57
CA GLU A 175 -15.13 -34.01 -12.46
C GLU A 175 -14.73 -33.22 -11.21
N GLY A 176 -14.49 -33.91 -10.09
CA GLY A 176 -13.93 -33.30 -8.88
C GLY A 176 -12.56 -32.66 -9.14
N VAL A 177 -11.65 -33.36 -9.82
CA VAL A 177 -10.32 -32.86 -10.19
C VAL A 177 -10.41 -31.67 -11.15
N ASN A 178 -11.32 -31.69 -12.12
CA ASN A 178 -11.57 -30.57 -13.03
C ASN A 178 -12.07 -29.33 -12.28
N THR A 179 -13.05 -29.53 -11.40
CA THR A 179 -13.63 -28.47 -10.56
C THR A 179 -12.57 -27.86 -9.66
N PHE A 180 -11.75 -28.70 -9.01
CA PHE A 180 -10.62 -28.26 -8.21
C PHE A 180 -9.64 -27.41 -9.03
N GLY A 181 -9.20 -27.89 -10.20
CA GLY A 181 -8.28 -27.14 -11.06
C GLY A 181 -8.80 -25.77 -11.47
N ARG A 182 -10.08 -25.67 -11.84
CA ARG A 182 -10.74 -24.38 -12.17
C ARG A 182 -10.86 -23.46 -10.96
N ASN A 183 -11.14 -24.02 -9.78
CA ASN A 183 -11.19 -23.25 -8.55
C ASN A 183 -9.80 -22.69 -8.23
N VAL A 184 -8.73 -23.50 -8.28
CA VAL A 184 -7.36 -23.01 -8.06
C VAL A 184 -7.03 -21.85 -9.01
N GLU A 185 -7.32 -21.98 -10.30
CA GLU A 185 -7.09 -20.91 -11.29
C GLU A 185 -7.81 -19.60 -10.93
N HIS A 186 -9.08 -19.71 -10.53
CA HIS A 186 -9.88 -18.56 -10.09
C HIS A 186 -9.28 -17.89 -8.84
N HIS A 187 -8.92 -18.69 -7.83
CA HIS A 187 -8.39 -18.19 -6.56
C HIS A 187 -7.02 -17.51 -6.77
N VAL A 188 -6.14 -18.06 -7.60
CA VAL A 188 -4.84 -17.44 -7.90
C VAL A 188 -5.02 -16.07 -8.55
N SER A 189 -5.96 -15.97 -9.50
CA SER A 189 -6.29 -14.72 -10.17
C SER A 189 -6.88 -13.67 -9.21
N ALA A 190 -7.68 -14.12 -8.25
CA ALA A 190 -8.23 -13.27 -7.20
C ALA A 190 -7.16 -12.82 -6.19
N MET A 191 -6.25 -13.70 -5.77
CA MET A 191 -5.12 -13.36 -4.90
C MET A 191 -4.23 -12.30 -5.55
N GLU A 192 -3.87 -12.50 -6.82
CA GLU A 192 -3.10 -11.52 -7.58
C GLU A 192 -3.81 -10.16 -7.64
N SER A 193 -5.13 -10.17 -7.86
CA SER A 193 -5.93 -8.94 -7.91
C SER A 193 -5.97 -8.20 -6.55
N ILE A 194 -6.07 -8.93 -5.44
CA ILE A 194 -6.00 -8.37 -4.08
C ILE A 194 -4.62 -7.73 -3.83
N ILE A 195 -3.54 -8.43 -4.17
CA ILE A 195 -2.18 -7.89 -4.03
C ILE A 195 -1.97 -6.64 -4.90
N ARG A 196 -2.49 -6.64 -6.12
CA ARG A 196 -2.43 -5.47 -6.99
C ARG A 196 -3.20 -4.29 -6.39
N LEU A 197 -4.37 -4.52 -5.80
CA LEU A 197 -5.13 -3.48 -5.11
C LEU A 197 -4.37 -2.94 -3.90
N CYS A 198 -3.71 -3.82 -3.11
CA CYS A 198 -2.82 -3.43 -2.01
C CYS A 198 -1.70 -2.51 -2.50
N ALA A 199 -1.02 -2.87 -3.60
CA ALA A 199 0.02 -2.04 -4.22
C ALA A 199 -0.51 -0.69 -4.71
N GLN A 200 -1.69 -0.68 -5.33
CA GLN A 200 -2.35 0.55 -5.76
C GLN A 200 -2.69 1.46 -4.57
N SER A 201 -3.29 0.92 -3.51
CA SER A 201 -3.63 1.67 -2.30
C SER A 201 -2.38 2.24 -1.63
N ALA A 202 -1.25 1.52 -1.65
CA ALA A 202 0.03 2.07 -1.18
C ALA A 202 0.47 3.28 -2.02
N LEU A 203 0.39 3.21 -3.35
CA LEU A 203 0.69 4.35 -4.25
C LEU A 203 -0.20 5.57 -3.99
N GLU A 204 -1.46 5.35 -3.63
CA GLU A 204 -2.42 6.43 -3.31
C GLU A 204 -2.12 7.14 -1.97
N LEU A 205 -1.33 6.52 -1.09
CA LEU A 205 -0.89 7.16 0.16
C LEU A 205 0.19 8.21 -0.08
N PHE A 206 0.86 8.20 -1.22
CA PHE A 206 1.90 9.19 -1.54
C PHE A 206 1.35 10.62 -1.44
N SER A 207 2.13 11.49 -0.80
CA SER A 207 1.91 12.92 -0.82
C SER A 207 3.23 13.63 -0.56
N VAL A 208 3.43 14.76 -1.25
CA VAL A 208 4.59 15.64 -1.04
C VAL A 208 4.40 16.57 0.16
N ASP A 209 3.17 16.70 0.65
CA ASP A 209 2.79 17.51 1.80
C ASP A 209 1.88 16.73 2.76
N CYS A 210 1.81 17.20 4.01
CA CYS A 210 0.88 16.75 5.02
C CYS A 210 0.08 17.97 5.50
N ALA A 211 -1.23 17.97 5.23
CA ALA A 211 -2.11 19.13 5.47
C ALA A 211 -1.60 20.42 4.81
N GLY A 212 -1.06 20.33 3.58
CA GLY A 212 -0.51 21.48 2.86
C GLY A 212 0.89 21.91 3.32
N GLN A 213 1.49 21.20 4.29
CA GLN A 213 2.82 21.50 4.80
C GLN A 213 3.86 20.49 4.32
N VAL A 214 4.96 20.99 3.76
CA VAL A 214 6.11 20.16 3.40
C VAL A 214 6.98 19.86 4.64
N PRO A 215 7.78 18.78 4.65
CA PRO A 215 8.59 18.37 5.80
C PRO A 215 9.50 19.47 6.38
N PRO A 216 10.21 20.30 5.57
CA PRO A 216 10.99 21.42 6.12
C PRO A 216 10.15 22.42 6.94
N THR A 217 8.92 22.71 6.49
CA THR A 217 7.98 23.60 7.18
C THR A 217 7.51 22.98 8.49
N VAL A 218 7.13 21.70 8.49
CA VAL A 218 6.75 20.99 9.72
C VAL A 218 7.92 20.94 10.72
N GLN A 219 9.14 20.68 10.24
CA GLN A 219 10.34 20.70 11.09
C GLN A 219 10.59 22.08 11.71
N GLN A 220 10.36 23.15 10.95
CA GLN A 220 10.42 24.52 11.46
C GLN A 220 9.38 24.78 12.55
N HIS A 221 8.12 24.37 12.34
CA HIS A 221 7.08 24.47 13.37
C HIS A 221 7.46 23.73 14.66
N ILE A 222 8.04 22.52 14.55
CA ILE A 222 8.49 21.76 15.73
C ILE A 222 9.58 22.52 16.50
N LYS A 223 10.55 23.11 15.80
CA LYS A 223 11.62 23.91 16.43
C LYS A 223 11.07 25.14 17.14
N MET A 224 10.12 25.84 16.52
CA MET A 224 9.46 27.03 17.09
C MET A 224 8.65 26.67 18.33
N ALA A 225 7.82 25.63 18.25
CA ALA A 225 6.99 25.17 19.35
C ALA A 225 7.80 24.71 20.58
N ARG A 226 9.07 24.38 20.40
CA ARG A 226 9.99 23.96 21.47
C ARG A 226 10.94 25.05 21.97
N HIS A 227 10.81 26.27 21.46
CA HIS A 227 11.77 27.35 21.72
C HIS A 227 13.23 26.96 21.38
N GLN A 228 13.40 26.03 20.42
CA GLN A 228 14.71 25.58 19.94
C GLN A 228 15.21 26.41 18.75
N SER A 229 14.35 27.25 18.19
CA SER A 229 14.77 28.38 17.36
C SER A 229 15.42 29.41 18.27
N GLY A 230 16.74 29.63 18.12
CA GLY A 230 17.35 30.87 18.57
C GLY A 230 16.68 32.09 17.89
N VAL A 231 17.24 33.29 18.08
CA VAL A 231 16.73 34.62 17.64
C VAL A 231 16.17 34.71 16.19
N ALA A 232 16.39 33.70 15.34
CA ALA A 232 15.74 33.46 14.05
C ALA A 232 14.22 33.15 14.09
N MET A 233 13.49 33.57 15.13
CA MET A 233 12.03 33.43 15.22
C MET A 233 11.28 34.54 14.45
N TYR A 234 12.00 35.59 14.07
CA TYR A 234 11.50 36.63 13.17
C TYR A 234 11.18 36.10 11.75
N ASP A 235 11.79 34.99 11.32
CA ASP A 235 11.46 34.26 10.08
C ASP A 235 10.33 33.23 10.26
N ALA A 236 10.06 32.80 11.50
CA ALA A 236 8.92 31.93 11.82
C ALA A 236 7.59 32.58 11.45
N VAL A 237 7.48 33.87 11.74
CA VAL A 237 6.30 34.66 11.45
C VAL A 237 6.07 34.71 9.92
N GLY A 238 7.11 34.92 9.12
CA GLY A 238 7.03 34.91 7.65
C GLY A 238 6.63 33.56 7.03
N ALA A 239 7.18 32.46 7.55
CA ALA A 239 6.84 31.11 7.09
C ALA A 239 5.41 30.69 7.48
N VAL A 240 4.91 31.18 8.63
CA VAL A 240 3.52 31.00 9.06
C VAL A 240 2.56 31.89 8.26
N THR A 241 3.01 33.06 7.78
CA THR A 241 2.19 33.96 6.97
C THR A 241 1.92 33.47 5.56
N ASP A 242 2.88 32.80 4.93
CA ASP A 242 2.72 32.31 3.54
C ASP A 242 1.79 31.08 3.45
N GLY A 243 1.62 30.33 4.54
CA GLY A 243 0.71 29.17 4.59
C GLY A 243 -0.75 29.49 4.95
N PHE A 244 -1.05 30.69 5.48
CA PHE A 244 -2.36 31.03 6.07
C PHE A 244 -2.70 32.53 5.93
N GLY A 245 -2.99 32.99 4.71
CA GLY A 245 -3.36 34.39 4.43
C GLY A 245 -4.60 34.94 5.18
N ASP A 246 -5.41 34.10 5.82
CA ASP A 246 -6.64 34.52 6.52
C ASP A 246 -6.58 34.51 8.05
N ILE A 247 -5.70 33.73 8.70
CA ILE A 247 -5.54 33.77 10.17
C ILE A 247 -4.65 34.97 10.58
N VAL A 248 -3.79 35.40 9.67
CA VAL A 248 -2.78 36.45 9.89
C VAL A 248 -3.34 37.87 9.80
N LYS A 249 -4.50 38.08 9.15
CA LYS A 249 -5.16 39.40 9.16
C LYS A 249 -5.51 39.87 10.58
N GLY A 250 -5.60 38.96 11.55
CA GLY A 250 -5.77 39.27 12.97
C GLY A 250 -4.46 39.49 13.75
N ALA A 251 -3.34 38.91 13.32
CA ALA A 251 -2.05 38.99 14.02
C ALA A 251 -1.16 40.14 13.48
N ALA A 252 -1.26 40.47 12.19
CA ALA A 252 -0.52 41.57 11.57
C ALA A 252 -0.96 42.97 12.07
N SER A 253 -2.11 43.08 12.75
CA SER A 253 -2.55 44.31 13.41
C SER A 253 -1.90 44.55 14.79
N TYR A 254 -1.12 43.59 15.30
CA TYR A 254 -0.51 43.62 16.64
C TYR A 254 1.02 43.69 16.63
N VAL A 255 1.66 44.10 15.53
CA VAL A 255 3.10 44.38 15.52
C VAL A 255 3.33 45.87 15.82
N PRO A 256 3.49 46.30 17.08
CA PRO A 256 3.90 47.66 17.37
C PRO A 256 5.34 47.88 16.89
N VAL A 257 5.52 48.99 16.20
CA VAL A 257 6.79 49.50 15.67
C VAL A 257 7.84 49.52 16.77
N VAL A 258 8.93 48.78 16.53
CA VAL A 258 10.05 48.54 17.44
C VAL A 258 10.77 49.86 17.76
N GLY A 259 10.66 50.30 19.01
CA GLY A 259 11.34 51.49 19.55
C GLY A 259 11.63 51.42 21.05
N GLU A 260 10.84 50.65 21.80
CA GLU A 260 11.06 50.23 23.20
C GLU A 260 10.65 48.74 23.30
N TYR A 261 10.85 48.05 24.42
CA TYR A 261 10.37 46.68 24.72
C TYR A 261 11.28 45.49 24.34
N ALA A 262 12.17 45.11 25.26
CA ALA A 262 12.65 43.72 25.35
C ALA A 262 11.53 42.74 25.79
N ASP A 263 10.52 43.23 26.54
CA ASP A 263 9.36 42.42 26.98
C ASP A 263 8.45 42.02 25.82
N GLY A 264 8.22 42.90 24.84
CA GLY A 264 7.32 42.63 23.70
C GLY A 264 7.86 41.58 22.71
N ALA A 265 9.18 41.39 22.66
CA ALA A 265 9.79 40.32 21.88
C ALA A 265 9.46 38.95 22.49
N VAL A 266 9.56 38.80 23.82
CA VAL A 266 9.26 37.53 24.51
C VAL A 266 7.80 37.12 24.31
N ASP A 267 6.88 38.07 24.33
CA ASP A 267 5.46 37.82 24.08
C ASP A 267 5.20 37.34 22.63
N MET A 268 5.83 37.97 21.64
CA MET A 268 5.74 37.53 20.24
C MET A 268 6.33 36.13 20.01
N LEU A 269 7.47 35.81 20.64
CA LEU A 269 8.06 34.47 20.57
C LEU A 269 7.12 33.43 21.22
N THR A 270 6.48 33.79 22.32
CA THR A 270 5.52 32.90 22.99
C THR A 270 4.29 32.67 22.12
N GLU A 271 3.76 33.71 21.48
CA GLU A 271 2.61 33.62 20.58
C GLU A 271 2.91 32.77 19.34
N ALA A 272 4.06 32.98 18.68
CA ALA A 272 4.45 32.16 17.53
C ALA A 272 4.73 30.70 17.90
N ALA A 273 5.30 30.41 19.08
CA ALA A 273 5.43 29.05 19.59
C ALA A 273 4.06 28.39 19.82
N ASN A 274 3.10 29.12 20.40
CA ASN A 274 1.74 28.64 20.62
C ASN A 274 1.01 28.38 19.30
N LEU A 275 1.19 29.24 18.29
CA LEU A 275 0.62 29.06 16.96
C LEU A 275 1.22 27.84 16.24
N ALA A 276 2.54 27.66 16.29
CA ALA A 276 3.21 26.49 15.74
C ALA A 276 2.72 25.19 16.39
N LYS A 277 2.58 25.19 17.72
CA LYS A 277 1.99 24.08 18.47
C LYS A 277 0.57 23.77 18.00
N LYS A 278 -0.27 24.79 17.88
CA LYS A 278 -1.65 24.65 17.40
C LYS A 278 -1.70 24.06 15.98
N LEU A 279 -0.83 24.50 15.08
CA LEU A 279 -0.74 23.96 13.72
C LEU A 279 -0.33 22.48 13.72
N LEU A 280 0.62 22.10 14.57
CA LEU A 280 1.06 20.71 14.69
C LEU A 280 -0.08 19.83 15.24
N ASP A 281 -0.73 20.26 16.32
CA ASP A 281 -1.76 19.49 17.02
C ASP A 281 -3.10 19.43 16.24
N GLU A 282 -3.53 20.52 15.60
CA GLU A 282 -4.84 20.58 14.94
C GLU A 282 -4.82 20.20 13.45
N LYS A 283 -3.66 20.23 12.80
CA LYS A 283 -3.54 19.97 11.35
C LYS A 283 -2.61 18.82 11.02
N PHE A 284 -1.34 18.93 11.40
CA PHE A 284 -0.33 17.94 11.00
C PHE A 284 -0.61 16.57 11.61
N VAL A 285 -0.79 16.48 12.94
CA VAL A 285 -1.04 15.22 13.66
C VAL A 285 -2.29 14.51 13.11
N PRO A 286 -3.48 15.14 13.02
CA PRO A 286 -4.66 14.48 12.48
C PRO A 286 -4.52 14.03 11.02
N ALA A 287 -3.82 14.82 10.19
CA ALA A 287 -3.61 14.45 8.78
C ALA A 287 -2.65 13.27 8.62
N PHE A 288 -1.58 13.23 9.43
CA PHE A 288 -0.67 12.08 9.48
C PHE A 288 -1.40 10.84 9.98
N GLU A 289 -2.12 10.94 11.10
CA GLU A 289 -2.90 9.84 11.68
C GLU A 289 -3.95 9.32 10.70
N SER A 290 -4.65 10.20 9.97
CA SER A 290 -5.58 9.78 8.92
C SER A 290 -4.90 8.93 7.83
N LYS A 291 -3.69 9.30 7.40
CA LYS A 291 -2.92 8.49 6.43
C LYS A 291 -2.43 7.18 7.04
N LEU A 292 -1.99 7.20 8.31
CA LEU A 292 -1.59 5.99 9.02
C LEU A 292 -2.76 5.01 9.20
N THR A 293 -3.95 5.52 9.53
CA THR A 293 -5.19 4.72 9.59
C THR A 293 -5.51 4.10 8.24
N LYS A 294 -5.46 4.87 7.15
CA LYS A 294 -5.66 4.31 5.79
C LYS A 294 -4.65 3.22 5.45
N PHE A 295 -3.38 3.40 5.82
CA PHE A 295 -2.37 2.36 5.66
C PHE A 295 -2.72 1.10 6.46
N ASN A 296 -3.03 1.24 7.74
CA ASN A 296 -3.33 0.10 8.61
C ASN A 296 -4.62 -0.63 8.20
N GLU A 297 -5.68 0.10 7.87
CA GLU A 297 -6.99 -0.48 7.57
C GLU A 297 -7.08 -1.00 6.13
N ILE A 298 -6.69 -0.19 5.14
CA ILE A 298 -6.89 -0.51 3.73
C ILE A 298 -5.73 -1.32 3.18
N VAL A 299 -4.49 -0.89 3.43
CA VAL A 299 -3.31 -1.57 2.85
C VAL A 299 -3.03 -2.88 3.60
N CYS A 300 -3.10 -2.87 4.94
CA CYS A 300 -2.74 -4.03 5.74
C CYS A 300 -3.94 -4.92 6.10
N ALA A 301 -4.85 -4.45 6.97
CA ALA A 301 -5.89 -5.28 7.56
C ALA A 301 -6.85 -5.87 6.51
N LYS A 302 -7.34 -5.03 5.59
CA LYS A 302 -8.23 -5.49 4.52
C LYS A 302 -7.56 -6.49 3.58
N THR A 303 -6.30 -6.26 3.20
CA THR A 303 -5.55 -7.19 2.35
C THR A 303 -5.38 -8.55 3.05
N GLU A 304 -5.05 -8.54 4.34
CA GLU A 304 -4.93 -9.77 5.13
C GLU A 304 -6.26 -10.52 5.23
N GLU A 305 -7.36 -9.81 5.50
CA GLU A 305 -8.71 -10.38 5.57
C GLU A 305 -9.12 -11.00 4.23
N ASP A 306 -8.98 -10.26 3.13
CA ASP A 306 -9.37 -10.71 1.79
C ASP A 306 -8.54 -11.94 1.36
N LEU A 307 -7.22 -11.94 1.62
CA LEU A 307 -6.36 -13.10 1.34
C LEU A 307 -6.69 -14.31 2.20
N ARG A 308 -7.01 -14.11 3.48
CA ARG A 308 -7.38 -15.20 4.39
C ARG A 308 -8.69 -15.85 3.96
N SER A 309 -9.72 -15.05 3.66
CA SER A 309 -11.00 -15.55 3.16
C SER A 309 -10.79 -16.41 1.92
N LEU A 310 -9.97 -15.93 0.98
CA LEU A 310 -9.70 -16.63 -0.25
C LEU A 310 -8.89 -17.92 -0.03
N TRP A 311 -7.99 -17.95 0.96
CA TRP A 311 -7.29 -19.17 1.32
C TRP A 311 -8.20 -20.22 1.98
N ASP A 312 -9.14 -19.79 2.82
CA ASP A 312 -10.13 -20.68 3.43
C ASP A 312 -11.07 -21.28 2.37
N GLU A 313 -11.51 -20.48 1.40
CA GLU A 313 -12.29 -20.95 0.23
C GLU A 313 -11.49 -21.95 -0.62
N PHE A 314 -10.19 -21.69 -0.81
CA PHE A 314 -9.28 -22.59 -1.52
C PHE A 314 -9.15 -23.95 -0.82
N ILE A 315 -8.99 -23.96 0.50
CA ILE A 315 -8.94 -25.21 1.28
C ILE A 315 -10.27 -25.98 1.16
N GLY A 316 -11.40 -25.30 1.29
CA GLY A 316 -12.71 -25.94 1.14
C GLY A 316 -12.94 -26.54 -0.27
N ALA A 317 -12.38 -25.91 -1.31
CA ALA A 317 -12.41 -26.47 -2.66
C ALA A 317 -11.57 -27.75 -2.79
N ALA A 318 -10.46 -27.88 -2.05
CA ALA A 318 -9.64 -29.08 -2.04
C ALA A 318 -10.37 -30.27 -1.38
N GLU A 319 -11.16 -30.02 -0.34
CA GLU A 319 -11.94 -31.05 0.36
C GLU A 319 -13.04 -31.69 -0.52
N CYS A 320 -13.37 -31.08 -1.66
CA CYS A 320 -14.32 -31.63 -2.63
C CYS A 320 -13.75 -32.81 -3.44
N VAL A 321 -12.44 -33.07 -3.38
CA VAL A 321 -11.80 -34.22 -4.03
C VAL A 321 -11.72 -35.37 -3.02
N PRO A 322 -12.43 -36.49 -3.22
CA PRO A 322 -12.44 -37.58 -2.25
C PRO A 322 -11.08 -38.29 -2.18
N ASP A 323 -10.63 -38.63 -0.96
CA ASP A 323 -9.37 -39.36 -0.71
C ASP A 323 -9.32 -40.73 -1.43
N ASN A 324 -10.46 -41.42 -1.47
CA ASN A 324 -10.62 -42.67 -2.20
C ASN A 324 -11.94 -42.64 -3.00
N PRO A 325 -11.91 -42.26 -4.28
CA PRO A 325 -13.12 -42.22 -5.10
C PRO A 325 -13.72 -43.61 -5.36
N PHE A 326 -12.96 -44.69 -5.15
CA PHE A 326 -13.37 -46.06 -5.47
C PHE A 326 -13.80 -46.87 -4.25
N ALA A 327 -13.99 -46.24 -3.08
CA ALA A 327 -14.34 -46.94 -1.84
C ALA A 327 -15.62 -47.80 -1.95
N ASP A 328 -16.59 -47.35 -2.77
CA ASP A 328 -17.88 -48.03 -2.97
C ASP A 328 -17.89 -49.00 -4.17
N VAL A 329 -16.76 -49.16 -4.87
CA VAL A 329 -16.64 -50.13 -5.96
C VAL A 329 -16.57 -51.54 -5.36
N PRO A 330 -17.55 -52.43 -5.64
CA PRO A 330 -17.59 -53.76 -5.04
C PRO A 330 -16.38 -54.58 -5.49
N PRO A 331 -15.84 -55.48 -4.65
CA PRO A 331 -14.74 -56.35 -5.06
C PRO A 331 -15.17 -57.24 -6.23
N LEU A 332 -14.26 -57.45 -7.18
CA LEU A 332 -14.51 -58.22 -8.40
C LEU A 332 -14.78 -59.71 -8.10
N PHE A 333 -14.24 -60.20 -6.98
CA PHE A 333 -14.49 -61.54 -6.45
C PHE A 333 -14.86 -61.40 -4.96
N SER A 334 -16.07 -61.83 -4.60
CA SER A 334 -16.41 -62.08 -3.20
C SER A 334 -15.69 -63.35 -2.76
N THR A 335 -14.72 -63.21 -1.86
CA THR A 335 -14.08 -64.35 -1.16
C THR A 335 -15.08 -65.10 -0.29
#